data_AF-A0A932GMH2-F1
#
_entry.id   AF-A0A932GMH2-F1
#
_cell.length_a   1.000
_cell.length_b   1.000
_cell.length_c   1.000
_cell.angle_alpha   90.00
_cell.angle_beta   90.00
_cell.angle_gamma   90.00
#
_symmetry.space_group_name_H-M   'P 1'
#
loop_
_entity.id
_entity.type
_entity.pdbx_description
1 polymer ?
#
loop_
_entity_poly.entity_id
_entity_poly.type
_entity_poly.pdbx_seq_one_letter_code
_entity_poly.pdbx_strand_id
1 'polypeptide(L)'
;MELTRTERKRLRQEKAKAEITIQKRKQARRSLLKKGVTVLILLGGLVLVGHLLLRDALWGGPGTRYPNQGNLHISSVEIPHLPYNSDPPTSGPHVPYLASWGVHRAPIPPEVQVHNLEDGGVLIQYNCRDCDSLVAELEKIAAEFKEGVIVAPYPTMKFKIALTAWGRLETLERLDPAKIREFIKTYRGIDHHVPG
;
A
#
# COMPACT_ATOMS: atom_id res chain seq x y z
N MET A 1 -32.01 -25.74 73.37
CA MET A 1 -33.09 -26.38 72.60
C MET A 1 -32.44 -27.25 71.53
N GLU A 2 -32.51 -28.58 71.65
CA GLU A 2 -31.90 -29.50 70.68
C GLU A 2 -32.83 -29.68 69.48
N LEU A 3 -32.31 -29.54 68.25
CA LEU A 3 -33.09 -29.73 67.02
C LEU A 3 -33.56 -31.18 66.88
N THR A 4 -34.83 -31.36 66.54
CA THR A 4 -35.43 -32.67 66.26
C THR A 4 -34.83 -33.29 64.99
N ARG A 5 -34.91 -34.63 64.85
CA ARG A 5 -34.40 -35.35 63.67
C ARG A 5 -34.97 -34.80 62.35
N THR A 6 -36.24 -34.42 62.35
CA THR A 6 -36.94 -33.89 61.18
C THR A 6 -36.42 -32.50 60.80
N GLU A 7 -36.19 -31.62 61.78
CA GLU A 7 -35.61 -30.29 61.55
C GLU A 7 -34.18 -30.38 61.01
N ARG A 8 -33.34 -31.28 61.55
CA ARG A 8 -31.98 -31.51 61.03
C ARG A 8 -32.00 -31.98 59.56
N LYS A 9 -32.94 -32.84 59.18
CA LYS A 9 -33.11 -33.31 57.79
C LYS A 9 -33.55 -32.18 56.86
N ARG A 10 -34.51 -31.35 57.29
CA ARG A 10 -35.00 -30.19 56.54
C ARG A 10 -33.90 -29.16 56.32
N LEU A 11 -33.14 -28.85 57.36
CA LEU A 11 -31.99 -27.93 57.29
C LEU A 11 -30.90 -28.41 56.31
N ARG A 12 -30.61 -29.72 56.29
CA ARG A 12 -29.68 -30.33 55.31
C ARG A 12 -30.20 -30.21 53.87
N GLN A 13 -31.50 -30.44 53.65
CA GLN A 13 -32.11 -30.30 52.34
C GLN A 13 -32.12 -28.84 51.85
N GLU A 14 -32.38 -27.88 52.73
CA GLU A 14 -32.33 -26.45 52.42
C GLU A 14 -30.91 -25.98 52.09
N LYS A 15 -29.91 -26.40 52.87
CA LYS A 15 -28.49 -26.13 52.57
C LYS A 15 -28.06 -26.72 51.22
N ALA A 16 -28.41 -27.97 50.93
CA ALA A 16 -28.10 -28.60 49.64
C ALA A 16 -28.77 -27.87 48.46
N LYS A 17 -30.04 -27.46 48.61
CA LYS A 17 -30.76 -26.66 47.60
C LYS A 17 -30.10 -25.29 47.39
N ALA A 18 -29.66 -24.63 48.47
CA ALA A 18 -28.95 -23.35 48.41
C ALA A 18 -27.58 -23.49 47.71
N GLU A 19 -26.80 -24.53 48.04
CA GLU A 19 -25.52 -24.83 47.39
C GLU A 19 -25.68 -25.10 45.89
N ILE A 20 -26.64 -25.94 45.49
CA ILE A 20 -26.96 -26.20 44.08
C ILE A 20 -27.35 -24.90 43.36
N THR A 21 -28.14 -24.04 44.00
CA THR A 21 -28.57 -22.76 43.42
C THR A 21 -27.39 -21.80 43.23
N ILE A 22 -26.50 -21.70 44.22
CA ILE A 22 -25.25 -20.91 44.13
C ILE A 22 -24.34 -21.47 43.03
N GLN A 23 -24.22 -22.79 42.92
CA GLN A 23 -23.38 -23.45 41.92
C GLN A 23 -23.92 -23.24 40.51
N LYS A 24 -25.24 -23.40 40.30
CA LYS A 24 -25.93 -23.06 39.04
C LYS A 24 -25.74 -21.60 38.66
N ARG A 25 -25.87 -20.66 39.61
CA ARG A 25 -25.61 -19.22 39.37
C ARG A 25 -24.15 -18.94 38.98
N LYS A 26 -23.17 -19.56 39.67
CA LYS A 26 -21.74 -19.45 39.32
C LYS A 26 -21.46 -20.00 37.92
N GLN A 27 -22.07 -21.13 37.57
CA GLN A 27 -21.89 -21.78 36.26
C GLN A 27 -22.54 -20.96 35.14
N ALA A 28 -23.73 -20.40 35.36
CA ALA A 28 -24.40 -19.48 34.45
C ALA A 28 -23.59 -18.18 34.24
N ARG A 29 -23.07 -17.58 35.32
CA ARG A 29 -22.23 -16.37 35.24
C ARG A 29 -20.92 -16.64 34.48
N ARG A 30 -20.26 -17.78 34.71
CA ARG A 30 -19.08 -18.21 33.94
C ARG A 30 -19.40 -18.44 32.46
N SER A 31 -20.54 -19.04 32.16
CA SER A 31 -21.00 -19.25 30.78
C SER A 31 -21.27 -17.93 30.05
N LEU A 32 -21.96 -16.99 30.71
CA LEU A 32 -22.19 -15.63 30.19
C LEU A 32 -20.87 -14.89 29.94
N LEU A 33 -19.92 -14.97 30.88
CA LEU A 33 -18.58 -14.37 30.70
C LEU A 33 -17.86 -14.96 29.49
N LYS A 34 -17.83 -16.30 29.35
CA LYS A 34 -17.20 -16.97 28.20
C LYS A 34 -17.83 -16.54 26.89
N LYS A 35 -19.16 -16.52 26.80
CA LYS A 35 -19.90 -16.06 25.60
C LYS A 35 -19.59 -14.59 25.28
N GLY A 36 -19.56 -13.73 26.29
CA GLY A 36 -19.18 -12.32 26.14
C GLY A 36 -17.76 -12.15 25.59
N VAL A 37 -16.79 -12.89 26.12
CA VAL A 37 -15.42 -12.89 25.60
C VAL A 37 -15.36 -13.38 24.15
N THR A 38 -16.08 -14.45 23.80
CA THR A 38 -16.13 -14.93 22.42
C THR A 38 -16.70 -13.88 21.46
N VAL A 39 -17.79 -13.21 21.85
CA VAL A 39 -18.37 -12.12 21.05
C VAL A 39 -17.38 -10.97 20.88
N LEU A 40 -16.67 -10.57 21.95
CA LEU A 40 -15.66 -9.52 21.89
C LEU A 40 -14.49 -9.89 20.97
N ILE A 41 -14.02 -11.14 21.01
CA ILE A 41 -12.96 -11.63 20.10
C ILE A 41 -13.43 -11.59 18.65
N LEU A 42 -14.66 -12.04 18.36
CA LEU A 42 -15.22 -12.02 17.01
C LEU A 42 -15.39 -10.59 16.49
N LEU A 43 -15.92 -9.67 17.30
CA LEU A 43 -16.05 -8.27 16.95
C LEU A 43 -14.69 -7.60 16.74
N GLY A 44 -13.73 -7.85 17.64
CA GLY A 44 -12.36 -7.36 17.50
C GLY A 44 -11.67 -7.88 16.24
N GLY A 45 -11.87 -9.16 15.91
CA GLY A 45 -11.40 -9.75 14.66
C GLY A 45 -12.05 -9.11 13.43
N LEU A 46 -13.35 -8.84 13.46
CA LEU A 46 -14.06 -8.18 12.35
C LEU A 46 -13.56 -6.75 12.13
N VAL A 47 -13.36 -5.99 13.21
CA VAL A 47 -12.79 -4.63 13.17
C VAL A 47 -11.36 -4.66 12.63
N LEU A 48 -10.54 -5.61 13.08
CA LEU A 48 -9.16 -5.76 12.61
C LEU A 48 -9.12 -6.09 11.12
N VAL A 49 -9.90 -7.09 10.67
CA VAL A 49 -9.98 -7.46 9.24
C VAL A 49 -10.50 -6.28 8.41
N GLY A 50 -11.56 -5.61 8.88
CA GLY A 50 -12.08 -4.40 8.25
C GLY A 50 -11.01 -3.32 8.12
N HIS A 51 -10.25 -3.05 9.19
CA HIS A 51 -9.16 -2.07 9.18
C HIS A 51 -8.05 -2.43 8.19
N LEU A 52 -7.66 -3.70 8.09
CA LEU A 52 -6.64 -4.14 7.13
C LEU A 52 -7.12 -3.98 5.67
N LEU A 53 -8.35 -4.41 5.36
CA LEU A 53 -8.91 -4.27 4.02
C LEU A 53 -9.13 -2.81 3.62
N LEU A 54 -9.62 -1.99 4.55
CA LEU A 54 -9.79 -0.55 4.35
C LEU A 54 -8.44 0.17 4.23
N ARG A 55 -7.40 -0.29 4.91
CA ARG A 55 -6.08 0.35 4.86
C ARG A 55 -5.47 0.26 3.46
N ASP A 56 -5.52 -0.89 2.81
CA ASP A 56 -5.00 -1.04 1.45
C ASP A 56 -5.84 -0.24 0.44
N ALA A 57 -7.17 -0.21 0.62
CA ALA A 57 -8.05 0.57 -0.25
C ALA A 57 -7.93 2.10 -0.05
N LEU A 58 -7.64 2.56 1.17
CA LEU A 58 -7.59 4.00 1.49
C LEU A 58 -6.17 4.58 1.46
N TRP A 59 -5.13 3.75 1.61
CA TRP A 59 -3.73 4.20 1.71
C TRP A 59 -2.82 3.57 0.65
N GLY A 60 -3.30 2.57 -0.10
CA GLY A 60 -2.62 1.98 -1.25
C GLY A 60 -3.07 2.64 -2.54
N GLY A 61 -2.47 3.80 -2.88
CA GLY A 61 -2.61 4.35 -4.24
C GLY A 61 -2.12 3.35 -5.32
N PRO A 62 -2.37 3.63 -6.62
CA PRO A 62 -2.13 2.71 -7.71
C PRO A 62 -0.65 2.31 -7.83
N GLY A 63 -0.39 1.13 -8.38
CA GLY A 63 0.95 0.56 -8.49
C GLY A 63 1.50 -0.06 -7.19
N THR A 64 2.49 -0.92 -7.39
CA THR A 64 3.26 -1.57 -6.34
C THR A 64 4.13 -0.56 -5.62
N ARG A 65 4.15 -0.60 -4.29
CA ARG A 65 5.05 0.21 -3.47
C ARG A 65 6.41 -0.48 -3.34
N TYR A 66 7.48 0.26 -3.62
CA TYR A 66 8.85 -0.17 -3.39
C TYR A 66 9.46 0.56 -2.18
N PRO A 67 10.34 -0.08 -1.40
CA PRO A 67 11.05 0.59 -0.32
C PRO A 67 11.86 1.78 -0.86
N ASN A 68 11.76 2.95 -0.22
CA ASN A 68 12.53 4.12 -0.61
C ASN A 68 14.04 3.87 -0.40
N GLN A 69 14.84 4.07 -1.44
CA GLN A 69 16.30 3.91 -1.40
C GLN A 69 17.08 5.20 -1.05
N GLY A 70 16.37 6.26 -0.65
CA GLY A 70 16.95 7.55 -0.24
C GLY A 70 17.21 8.49 -1.43
N ASN A 71 17.84 9.63 -1.13
CA ASN A 71 18.08 10.74 -2.06
C ASN A 71 19.57 11.04 -2.30
N LEU A 72 20.40 10.01 -2.37
CA LEU A 72 21.83 10.18 -2.62
C LEU A 72 22.07 10.84 -3.99
N HIS A 73 22.54 12.08 -3.99
CA HIS A 73 22.95 12.76 -5.22
C HIS A 73 24.36 12.32 -5.65
N ILE A 74 24.48 11.77 -6.85
CA ILE A 74 25.75 11.40 -7.48
C ILE A 74 26.15 12.45 -8.52
N SER A 75 27.45 12.66 -8.74
CA SER A 75 27.93 13.75 -9.60
C SER A 75 27.67 13.53 -11.10
N SER A 76 27.54 12.28 -11.54
CA SER A 76 27.25 11.92 -12.92
C SER A 76 26.68 10.50 -13.03
N VAL A 77 26.11 10.15 -14.19
CA VAL A 77 25.48 8.84 -14.44
C VAL A 77 26.49 7.68 -14.50
N GLU A 78 27.77 7.99 -14.66
CA GLU A 78 28.85 6.99 -14.72
C GLU A 78 29.35 6.57 -13.33
N ILE A 79 28.95 7.25 -12.26
CA ILE A 79 29.36 6.94 -10.90
C ILE A 79 28.67 5.65 -10.42
N PRO A 80 29.40 4.60 -10.04
CA PRO A 80 28.80 3.39 -9.51
C PRO A 80 28.03 3.68 -8.22
N HIS A 81 26.85 3.08 -8.09
CA HIS A 81 26.01 3.18 -6.91
C HIS A 81 25.33 1.84 -6.60
N LEU A 82 24.64 1.76 -5.46
CA LEU A 82 23.86 0.58 -5.12
C LEU A 82 22.75 0.34 -6.17
N PRO A 83 22.50 -0.91 -6.58
CA PRO A 83 21.45 -1.21 -7.54
C PRO A 83 20.07 -0.74 -7.08
N TYR A 84 19.22 -0.34 -8.03
CA TYR A 84 17.82 -0.05 -7.77
C TYR A 84 17.05 -1.32 -7.40
N ASN A 85 16.00 -1.16 -6.59
CA ASN A 85 15.14 -2.25 -6.14
C ASN A 85 13.87 -2.44 -7.00
N SER A 86 13.70 -1.61 -8.04
CA SER A 86 12.64 -1.64 -9.06
C SER A 86 13.22 -1.43 -10.46
N ASP A 87 12.49 -1.90 -11.48
CA ASP A 87 12.84 -1.74 -12.89
C ASP A 87 11.56 -1.45 -13.72
N PRO A 88 11.37 -0.20 -14.23
CA PRO A 88 12.24 0.98 -14.07
C PRO A 88 12.35 1.45 -12.61
N PRO A 89 13.42 2.20 -12.25
CA PRO A 89 13.64 2.60 -10.87
C PRO A 89 12.63 3.65 -10.39
N THR A 90 12.33 3.60 -9.09
CA THR A 90 11.34 4.48 -8.45
C THR A 90 11.92 5.37 -7.36
N SER A 91 13.16 5.17 -6.93
CA SER A 91 13.86 5.98 -5.92
C SER A 91 15.33 5.57 -5.86
N GLY A 92 16.17 6.31 -5.15
CA GLY A 92 17.55 5.94 -4.89
C GLY A 92 18.55 6.94 -5.48
N PRO A 93 19.82 6.52 -5.67
CA PRO A 93 20.86 7.41 -6.16
C PRO A 93 20.51 8.04 -7.51
N HIS A 94 20.75 9.34 -7.67
CA HIS A 94 20.41 10.08 -8.89
C HIS A 94 21.30 11.32 -9.07
N VAL A 95 21.33 11.89 -10.27
CA VAL A 95 22.15 13.06 -10.60
C VAL A 95 21.45 14.37 -10.23
N PRO A 96 22.13 15.51 -9.98
CA PRO A 96 21.52 16.76 -9.55
C PRO A 96 20.81 17.57 -10.66
N TYR A 97 20.58 16.98 -11.84
CA TYR A 97 19.91 17.64 -12.95
C TYR A 97 18.75 16.79 -13.48
N LEU A 98 17.77 17.48 -14.07
CA LEU A 98 16.54 16.90 -14.57
C LEU A 98 16.61 16.63 -16.08
N ALA A 99 15.88 15.64 -16.54
CA ALA A 99 15.43 15.62 -17.93
C ALA A 99 14.33 16.68 -18.12
N SER A 100 14.26 17.25 -19.33
CA SER A 100 13.15 18.15 -19.68
C SER A 100 11.81 17.43 -19.56
N TRP A 101 10.77 18.11 -19.06
CA TRP A 101 9.42 17.55 -19.04
C TRP A 101 8.88 17.30 -20.45
N GLY A 102 7.98 16.33 -20.60
CA GLY A 102 7.33 16.01 -21.86
C GLY A 102 7.89 14.76 -22.57
N VAL A 103 7.82 14.78 -23.90
CA VAL A 103 8.05 13.59 -24.73
C VAL A 103 9.51 13.47 -25.15
N HIS A 104 10.10 12.30 -24.91
CA HIS A 104 11.45 11.95 -25.34
C HIS A 104 11.42 10.82 -26.34
N ARG A 105 12.24 10.95 -27.39
CA ARG A 105 12.39 9.94 -28.45
C ARG A 105 13.54 8.97 -28.20
N ALA A 106 14.45 9.31 -27.29
CA ALA A 106 15.58 8.49 -26.88
C ALA A 106 15.41 8.06 -25.42
N PRO A 107 15.98 6.90 -25.02
CA PRO A 107 15.98 6.49 -23.63
C PRO A 107 16.68 7.53 -22.75
N ILE A 108 16.11 7.81 -21.58
CA ILE A 108 16.69 8.67 -20.57
C ILE A 108 17.47 7.79 -19.58
N PRO A 109 18.69 8.15 -19.15
CA PRO A 109 19.39 7.39 -18.12
C PRO A 109 18.54 7.23 -16.85
N PRO A 110 18.54 6.04 -16.20
CA PRO A 110 17.74 5.78 -15.01
C PRO A 110 17.97 6.83 -13.90
N GLU A 111 19.21 7.24 -13.67
CA GLU A 111 19.62 8.20 -12.65
C GLU A 111 19.00 9.58 -12.89
N VAL A 112 18.83 9.98 -14.15
CA VAL A 112 18.17 11.24 -14.51
C VAL A 112 16.66 11.12 -14.29
N GLN A 113 16.06 9.99 -14.68
CA GLN A 113 14.64 9.73 -14.46
C GLN A 113 14.28 9.79 -12.96
N VAL A 114 15.12 9.22 -12.09
CA VAL A 114 14.88 9.21 -10.65
C VAL A 114 14.85 10.62 -10.04
N HIS A 115 15.64 11.58 -10.52
CA HIS A 115 15.53 12.96 -10.04
C HIS A 115 14.17 13.58 -10.45
N ASN A 116 13.73 13.39 -11.70
CA ASN A 116 12.38 13.82 -12.08
C ASN A 116 11.30 13.21 -11.18
N LEU A 117 11.48 11.99 -10.66
CA LEU A 117 10.57 11.38 -9.70
C LEU A 117 10.65 12.01 -8.30
N GLU A 118 11.84 12.40 -7.85
CA GLU A 118 12.02 13.13 -6.58
C GLU A 118 11.24 14.44 -6.60
N ASP A 119 11.31 15.17 -7.72
CA ASP A 119 10.60 16.42 -8.01
C ASP A 119 9.07 16.23 -8.23
N GLY A 120 8.53 15.07 -7.87
CA GLY A 120 7.11 14.76 -8.01
C GLY A 120 6.67 14.53 -9.45
N GLY A 121 7.60 14.22 -10.35
CA GLY A 121 7.28 13.81 -11.70
C GLY A 121 6.69 12.41 -11.77
N VAL A 122 6.00 12.16 -12.87
CA VAL A 122 5.55 10.82 -13.27
C VAL A 122 6.13 10.50 -14.63
N LEU A 123 6.72 9.32 -14.77
CA LEU A 123 7.16 8.83 -16.07
C LEU A 123 6.19 7.78 -16.59
N ILE A 124 5.93 7.85 -17.89
CA ILE A 124 5.28 6.84 -18.70
C ILE A 124 6.38 6.24 -19.57
N GLN A 125 6.96 5.13 -19.10
CA GLN A 125 7.94 4.37 -19.87
C GLN A 125 7.25 3.37 -20.78
N TYR A 126 7.81 3.13 -21.97
CA TYR A 126 7.34 2.07 -22.87
C TYR A 126 8.48 1.23 -23.43
N ASN A 127 8.23 -0.06 -23.60
CA ASN A 127 9.11 -0.99 -24.30
C ASN A 127 8.32 -1.72 -25.38
N CYS A 128 8.44 -1.25 -26.61
CA CYS A 128 7.84 -1.90 -27.75
C CYS A 128 8.56 -1.54 -29.04
N ARG A 129 8.49 -2.48 -30.00
CA ARG A 129 8.87 -2.27 -31.40
C ARG A 129 7.60 -2.01 -32.20
N ASP A 130 7.69 -1.16 -33.22
CA ASP A 130 6.61 -0.86 -34.18
C ASP A 130 5.26 -0.49 -33.51
N CYS A 131 5.32 0.41 -32.53
CA CYS A 131 4.19 0.75 -31.66
C CYS A 131 3.82 2.25 -31.70
N ASP A 132 4.01 2.90 -32.85
CA ASP A 132 3.75 4.34 -33.03
C ASP A 132 2.34 4.74 -32.59
N SER A 133 1.34 3.88 -32.83
CA SER A 133 -0.03 4.14 -32.37
C SER A 133 -0.17 4.13 -30.85
N LEU A 134 0.56 3.24 -30.15
CA LEU A 134 0.60 3.24 -28.69
C LEU A 134 1.28 4.50 -28.19
N VAL A 135 2.46 4.82 -28.73
CA VAL A 135 3.26 5.97 -28.31
C VAL A 135 2.46 7.27 -28.52
N ALA A 136 1.76 7.42 -29.65
CA ALA A 136 0.88 8.56 -29.90
C ALA A 136 -0.24 8.69 -28.86
N GLU A 137 -0.83 7.59 -28.40
CA GLU A 137 -1.84 7.63 -27.33
C GLU A 137 -1.23 7.98 -25.96
N LEU A 138 -0.03 7.48 -25.64
CA LEU A 138 0.67 7.86 -24.40
C LEU A 138 1.01 9.35 -24.39
N GLU A 139 1.44 9.91 -25.52
CA GLU A 139 1.70 11.34 -25.68
C GLU A 139 0.43 12.18 -25.51
N LYS A 140 -0.69 11.75 -26.11
CA LYS A 140 -1.97 12.43 -25.92
C LYS A 140 -2.37 12.50 -24.46
N ILE A 141 -2.23 11.39 -23.73
CA ILE A 141 -2.52 11.34 -22.29
C ILE A 141 -1.58 12.29 -21.54
N ALA A 142 -0.28 12.26 -21.82
CA ALA A 142 0.69 13.13 -21.17
C ALA A 142 0.41 14.63 -21.42
N ALA A 143 -0.03 14.99 -22.63
CA ALA A 143 -0.37 16.36 -23.01
C ALA A 143 -1.59 16.92 -22.25
N GLU A 144 -2.39 16.09 -21.59
CA GLU A 144 -3.46 16.55 -20.67
C GLU A 144 -2.87 17.24 -19.42
N PHE A 145 -1.58 17.04 -19.14
CA PHE A 145 -0.86 17.58 -18.00
C PHE A 145 0.18 18.60 -18.47
N LYS A 146 0.09 19.86 -18.00
CA LYS A 146 0.97 20.96 -18.44
C LYS A 146 2.46 20.71 -18.19
N GLU A 147 2.78 20.04 -17.09
CA GLU A 147 4.15 19.73 -16.63
C GLU A 147 4.13 18.54 -15.67
N GLY A 148 5.31 18.02 -15.31
CA GLY A 148 5.47 16.94 -14.33
C GLY A 148 5.20 15.54 -14.89
N VAL A 149 5.12 15.39 -16.22
CA VAL A 149 4.96 14.09 -16.89
C VAL A 149 6.02 13.94 -17.98
N ILE A 150 6.66 12.78 -18.04
CA ILE A 150 7.57 12.40 -19.11
C ILE A 150 7.06 11.15 -19.81
N VAL A 151 7.17 11.11 -21.14
CA VAL A 151 6.99 9.89 -21.93
C VAL A 151 8.32 9.55 -22.57
N ALA A 152 8.86 8.35 -22.31
CA ALA A 152 10.17 7.96 -22.84
C ALA A 152 10.26 6.45 -23.11
N PRO A 153 11.04 6.03 -24.13
CA PRO A 153 11.33 4.61 -24.31
C PRO A 153 12.23 4.09 -23.18
N TYR A 154 11.96 2.87 -22.72
CA TYR A 154 12.78 2.16 -21.74
C TYR A 154 13.01 0.72 -22.22
N PRO A 155 13.97 0.48 -23.12
CA PRO A 155 14.07 -0.78 -23.85
C PRO A 155 14.51 -1.99 -23.02
N THR A 156 15.04 -1.76 -21.80
CA THR A 156 15.58 -2.82 -20.94
C THR A 156 14.55 -3.44 -20.00
N MET A 157 13.40 -2.80 -19.77
CA MET A 157 12.36 -3.34 -18.89
C MET A 157 11.59 -4.48 -19.55
N LYS A 158 11.01 -5.37 -18.76
CA LYS A 158 10.25 -6.52 -19.26
C LYS A 158 8.82 -6.20 -19.70
N PHE A 159 8.28 -5.08 -19.22
CA PHE A 159 6.87 -4.71 -19.39
C PHE A 159 6.67 -3.85 -20.63
N LYS A 160 5.46 -3.87 -21.20
CA LYS A 160 5.14 -3.04 -22.36
C LYS A 160 5.03 -1.56 -22.01
N ILE A 161 4.38 -1.26 -20.88
CA ILE A 161 4.24 0.09 -20.32
C ILE A 161 4.54 0.02 -18.83
N ALA A 162 5.32 0.96 -18.33
CA ALA A 162 5.50 1.19 -16.90
C ALA A 162 5.16 2.63 -16.57
N LEU A 163 4.58 2.85 -15.39
CA LEU A 163 4.33 4.15 -14.82
C LEU A 163 5.14 4.22 -13.53
N THR A 164 6.08 5.15 -13.45
CA THR A 164 6.86 5.38 -12.23
C THR A 164 6.53 6.73 -11.61
N ALA A 165 6.38 6.70 -10.29
CA ALA A 165 6.38 7.83 -9.37
C ALA A 165 7.37 7.48 -8.24
N TRP A 166 7.72 8.44 -7.38
CA TRP A 166 8.63 8.15 -6.26
C TRP A 166 8.11 7.00 -5.38
N GLY A 167 8.89 5.91 -5.30
CA GLY A 167 8.54 4.68 -4.57
C GLY A 167 7.36 3.88 -5.13
N ARG A 168 6.88 4.15 -6.34
CA ARG A 168 5.67 3.56 -6.93
C ARG A 168 5.89 3.14 -8.38
N LEU A 169 5.54 1.88 -8.69
CA LEU A 169 5.61 1.32 -10.04
C LEU A 169 4.31 0.60 -10.38
N GLU A 170 3.66 1.04 -11.44
CA GLU A 170 2.54 0.35 -12.07
C GLU A 170 2.97 -0.19 -13.44
N THR A 171 2.58 -1.42 -13.78
CA THR A 171 2.98 -2.05 -15.05
C THR A 171 1.76 -2.51 -15.81
N LEU A 172 1.75 -2.28 -17.12
CA LEU A 172 0.61 -2.59 -17.98
C LEU A 172 1.08 -3.35 -19.23
N GLU A 173 0.44 -4.49 -19.50
CA GLU A 173 0.64 -5.28 -20.72
C GLU A 173 -0.10 -4.70 -21.94
N ARG A 174 -1.09 -3.83 -21.68
CA ARG A 174 -1.91 -3.17 -22.69
C ARG A 174 -2.19 -1.73 -22.27
N LEU A 175 -2.45 -0.88 -23.25
CA LEU A 175 -2.86 0.51 -22.99
C LEU A 175 -4.15 0.54 -22.18
N ASP A 176 -4.10 1.19 -21.02
CA ASP A 176 -5.26 1.51 -20.19
C ASP A 176 -5.23 3.01 -19.86
N PRO A 177 -5.89 3.85 -20.66
CA PRO A 177 -5.85 5.30 -20.48
C PRO A 177 -6.46 5.76 -19.15
N ALA A 178 -7.40 5.01 -18.58
CA ALA A 178 -8.03 5.38 -17.32
C ALA A 178 -7.02 5.19 -16.17
N LYS A 179 -6.36 4.03 -16.14
CA LYS A 179 -5.37 3.69 -15.13
C LYS A 179 -4.12 4.58 -15.19
N ILE A 180 -3.67 4.94 -16.41
CA ILE A 180 -2.57 5.90 -16.58
C ILE A 180 -2.93 7.27 -15.99
N ARG A 181 -4.11 7.80 -16.30
CA ARG A 181 -4.56 9.09 -15.75
C ARG A 181 -4.73 9.06 -14.25
N GLU A 182 -5.25 7.96 -13.71
CA GLU A 182 -5.37 7.77 -12.26
C GLU A 182 -4.00 7.85 -11.59
N PHE A 183 -3.02 7.07 -12.08
CA PHE A 183 -1.66 7.07 -11.55
C PHE A 183 -1.03 8.47 -11.58
N ILE A 184 -1.12 9.18 -12.71
CA ILE A 184 -0.59 10.55 -12.83
C ILE A 184 -1.27 11.48 -11.83
N LYS A 185 -2.60 11.45 -11.74
CA LYS A 185 -3.36 12.30 -10.80
C LYS A 185 -3.03 12.02 -9.34
N THR A 186 -2.73 10.77 -9.00
CA THR A 186 -2.40 10.40 -7.62
C THR A 186 -1.02 10.89 -7.20
N TYR A 187 -0.02 10.85 -8.09
CA TYR A 187 1.37 11.03 -7.68
C TYR A 187 2.05 12.31 -8.17
N ARG A 188 1.58 12.91 -9.26
CA ARG A 188 2.21 14.10 -9.82
C ARG A 188 2.14 15.27 -8.86
N GLY A 189 3.27 15.93 -8.63
CA GLY A 189 3.42 17.11 -7.76
C GLY A 189 3.64 16.78 -6.30
N ILE A 190 3.81 15.50 -5.93
CA ILE A 190 4.25 15.12 -4.59
C ILE A 190 5.78 15.22 -4.57
N ASP A 191 6.31 16.29 -3.99
CA ASP A 191 7.74 16.53 -3.83
C ASP A 191 8.33 15.64 -2.74
N HIS A 192 9.50 15.04 -3.00
CA HIS A 192 10.20 14.13 -2.10
C HIS A 192 11.58 14.61 -1.66
N HIS A 193 11.93 15.88 -1.94
CA HIS A 193 13.12 16.49 -1.35
C HIS A 193 13.06 16.44 0.18
N VAL A 194 14.20 16.15 0.78
CA VAL A 194 14.35 16.28 2.23
C VAL A 194 14.38 17.78 2.55
N PRO A 195 13.53 18.29 3.48
CA PRO A 195 13.63 19.66 3.93
C PRO A 195 15.04 19.95 4.45
N GLY A 196 15.66 21.01 3.92
CA GLY A 196 16.99 21.47 4.33
C GLY A 196 17.05 22.02 5.75
#